data_AF-C0N455-F1
#
_entry.id   AF-C0N455-F1
#
_cell.length_a   1.000
_cell.length_b   1.000
_cell.length_c   1.000
_cell.angle_alpha   90.00
_cell.angle_beta   90.00
_cell.angle_gamma   90.00
#
_symmetry.space_group_name_H-M   'P 1'
#
loop_
_entity.id
_entity.type
_entity.pdbx_description
1 polymer ?
#
loop_
_entity_poly.entity_id
_entity_poly.type
_entity_poly.pdbx_seq_one_letter_code
_entity_poly.pdbx_strand_id
1 'polypeptide(L)'
;MKLSVDFSLLQDAVRTMGAGEVEFDISDEIVPIQPIDAQLGEGFEVNFEDIVFDDGLASYQGRQVLLYIKDHGNKILDALDDGSKGKRFHVADCRTLDEMRRKGRSERYVVTNDLSGNFSISGQDWKTRRGMKRSGT
;
A
#
# COMPACT_ATOMS: atom_id res chain seq x y z
N MET A 1 -24.31 -15.84 -24.25
CA MET A 1 -25.16 -15.32 -23.15
C MET A 1 -24.89 -13.83 -23.06
N LYS A 2 -25.91 -12.97 -23.16
CA LYS A 2 -25.72 -11.51 -23.10
C LYS A 2 -25.93 -11.07 -21.65
N LEU A 3 -24.90 -10.52 -21.03
CA LEU A 3 -25.01 -10.00 -19.65
C LEU A 3 -25.78 -8.68 -19.68
N SER A 4 -26.80 -8.55 -18.84
CA SER A 4 -27.46 -7.29 -18.55
C SER A 4 -26.92 -6.81 -17.22
N VAL A 5 -26.10 -5.77 -17.24
CA VAL A 5 -25.44 -5.21 -16.05
C VAL A 5 -25.78 -3.72 -15.98
N ASP A 6 -26.20 -3.27 -14.80
CA ASP A 6 -26.50 -1.87 -14.51
C ASP A 6 -25.29 -1.22 -13.82
N PHE A 7 -24.79 -0.13 -14.40
CA PHE A 7 -23.61 0.61 -13.93
C PHE A 7 -23.96 1.97 -13.32
N SER A 8 -25.24 2.26 -13.09
CA SER A 8 -25.69 3.56 -12.57
C SER A 8 -24.99 3.97 -11.27
N LEU A 9 -24.83 3.05 -10.31
CA LEU A 9 -24.10 3.30 -9.06
C LEU A 9 -22.62 3.65 -9.29
N LEU A 10 -21.97 3.00 -10.26
CA LEU A 10 -20.59 3.30 -10.61
C LEU A 10 -20.48 4.70 -11.25
N GLN A 11 -21.42 5.06 -12.13
CA GLN A 11 -21.46 6.37 -12.75
C GLN A 11 -21.69 7.49 -11.72
N ASP A 12 -22.56 7.26 -10.75
CA ASP A 12 -22.80 8.21 -9.65
C ASP A 12 -21.54 8.40 -8.78
N ALA A 13 -20.82 7.30 -8.50
CA ALA A 13 -19.54 7.38 -7.81
C ALA A 13 -18.50 8.18 -8.61
N VAL A 14 -18.38 7.92 -9.92
CA VAL A 14 -17.49 8.67 -10.83
C VAL A 14 -17.80 10.16 -10.81
N ARG A 15 -19.08 10.54 -10.92
CA ARG A 15 -19.52 11.93 -10.83
C ARG A 15 -19.20 12.57 -9.48
N THR A 16 -19.30 11.80 -8.41
CA THR A 16 -18.99 12.26 -7.05
C THR A 16 -17.48 12.49 -6.87
N MET A 17 -16.64 11.65 -7.48
CA MET A 17 -15.18 11.80 -7.43
C MET A 17 -14.67 13.05 -8.17
N GLY A 18 -15.38 13.50 -9.21
CA GLY A 18 -15.09 14.76 -9.91
C GLY A 18 -13.77 14.75 -10.73
N ALA A 19 -13.22 13.58 -11.01
CA ALA A 19 -12.06 13.42 -11.89
C ALA A 19 -12.45 13.61 -13.36
N GLY A 20 -11.48 13.95 -14.21
CA GLY A 20 -11.70 14.02 -15.65
C GLY A 20 -12.00 12.62 -16.23
N GLU A 21 -12.88 12.55 -17.22
CA GLU A 21 -13.09 11.30 -17.97
C GLU A 21 -11.84 10.97 -18.79
N VAL A 22 -11.42 9.71 -18.74
CA VAL A 22 -10.29 9.18 -19.50
C VAL A 22 -10.78 8.06 -20.40
N GLU A 23 -10.39 8.09 -21.66
CA GLU A 23 -10.60 6.96 -22.56
C GLU A 23 -9.70 5.81 -22.14
N PHE A 24 -10.29 4.66 -21.83
CA PHE A 24 -9.56 3.43 -21.59
C PHE A 24 -10.09 2.33 -22.51
N ASP A 25 -9.17 1.49 -22.99
CA ASP A 25 -9.48 0.36 -23.85
C ASP A 25 -9.34 -0.93 -23.02
N ILE A 26 -10.35 -1.79 -23.10
CA ILE A 26 -10.30 -3.13 -22.49
C ILE A 26 -9.75 -4.06 -23.58
N SER A 27 -8.46 -4.37 -23.51
CA SER A 27 -7.85 -5.36 -24.40
C SER A 27 -8.02 -6.77 -23.83
N ASP A 28 -8.17 -7.75 -24.71
CA ASP A 28 -8.13 -9.18 -24.36
C ASP A 28 -6.68 -9.70 -24.22
N GLU A 29 -5.70 -8.79 -24.14
CA GLU A 29 -4.29 -9.15 -24.05
C GLU A 29 -3.98 -9.70 -22.65
N ILE A 30 -3.59 -10.98 -22.60
CA ILE A 30 -3.19 -11.62 -21.36
C ILE A 30 -1.81 -11.11 -20.98
N VAL A 31 -1.76 -10.16 -20.04
CA VAL A 31 -0.50 -9.73 -19.44
C VAL A 31 0.02 -10.85 -18.54
N PRO A 32 1.20 -11.43 -18.82
CA PRO A 32 1.75 -12.49 -17.97
C PRO A 32 2.11 -11.95 -16.60
N ILE A 33 1.92 -12.76 -15.55
CA ILE A 33 2.43 -12.48 -14.21
C ILE A 33 3.94 -12.32 -14.29
N GLN A 34 4.42 -11.15 -13.89
CA GLN A 34 5.84 -10.82 -13.84
C GLN A 34 6.40 -11.11 -12.45
N PRO A 35 7.73 -11.31 -12.31
CA PRO A 35 8.34 -11.53 -10.99
C PRO A 35 8.01 -10.45 -9.96
N ILE A 36 7.82 -9.21 -10.40
CA ILE A 36 7.43 -8.08 -9.54
C ILE A 36 6.07 -8.32 -8.85
N ASP A 37 5.14 -9.00 -9.51
CA ASP A 37 3.80 -9.24 -8.97
C ASP A 37 3.86 -10.17 -7.74
N ALA A 38 4.75 -11.17 -7.77
CA ALA A 38 5.00 -12.03 -6.62
C ALA A 38 5.73 -11.27 -5.49
N GLN A 39 6.72 -10.43 -5.83
CA GLN A 39 7.46 -9.64 -4.85
C GLN A 39 6.55 -8.65 -4.12
N LEU A 40 5.66 -7.96 -4.84
CA LEU A 40 4.69 -7.04 -4.25
C LEU A 40 3.71 -7.76 -3.32
N GLY A 41 3.36 -9.01 -3.61
CA GLY A 41 2.53 -9.83 -2.73
C GLY A 41 3.20 -10.11 -1.38
N GLU A 42 4.51 -10.35 -1.35
CA GLU A 42 5.26 -10.53 -0.10
C GLU A 42 5.57 -9.20 0.61
N GLY A 43 5.70 -8.14 -0.19
CA GLY A 43 6.10 -6.82 0.24
C GLY A 43 7.59 -6.71 0.51
N PHE A 44 8.21 -5.63 0.01
CA PHE A 44 9.64 -5.40 0.14
C PHE A 44 9.98 -3.92 0.35
N GLU A 45 11.14 -3.66 0.95
CA GLU A 45 11.66 -2.31 1.14
C GLU A 45 12.16 -1.77 -0.21
N VAL A 46 11.78 -0.53 -0.51
CA VAL A 46 12.15 0.17 -1.76
C VAL A 46 12.67 1.56 -1.46
N ASN A 47 13.45 2.09 -2.40
CA ASN A 47 13.74 3.51 -2.37
C ASN A 47 12.45 4.27 -2.68
N PHE A 48 12.14 5.26 -1.84
CA PHE A 48 10.92 6.04 -2.01
C PHE A 48 10.90 6.81 -3.33
N GLU A 49 12.06 7.16 -3.89
CA GLU A 49 12.20 7.84 -5.18
C GLU A 49 11.70 7.00 -6.36
N ASP A 50 11.64 5.67 -6.20
CA ASP A 50 11.12 4.75 -7.23
C ASP A 50 9.58 4.65 -7.22
N ILE A 51 8.91 5.31 -6.27
CA ILE A 51 7.46 5.31 -6.14
C ILE A 51 6.88 6.50 -6.89
N VAL A 52 5.99 6.21 -7.82
CA VAL A 52 5.28 7.22 -8.60
C VAL A 52 3.92 7.48 -7.97
N PHE A 53 3.48 8.73 -7.96
CA PHE A 53 2.17 9.13 -7.47
C PHE A 53 1.38 9.75 -8.63
N ASP A 54 0.59 8.92 -9.31
CA ASP A 54 -0.26 9.33 -10.44
C ASP A 54 -1.68 9.56 -9.94
N ASP A 55 -2.26 10.72 -10.24
CA ASP A 55 -3.58 11.15 -9.74
C ASP A 55 -3.76 10.99 -8.22
N GLY A 56 -2.64 11.11 -7.50
CA GLY A 56 -2.57 10.98 -6.05
C GLY A 56 -2.42 9.55 -5.54
N LEU A 57 -2.54 8.51 -6.36
CA LEU A 57 -2.38 7.11 -5.94
C LEU A 57 -0.94 6.62 -6.12
N ALA A 58 -0.46 5.82 -5.16
CA ALA A 58 0.88 5.27 -5.23
C ALA A 58 0.97 4.10 -6.23
N SER A 59 1.99 4.13 -7.07
CA SER A 59 2.33 3.08 -8.01
C SER A 59 3.82 2.73 -7.97
N TYR A 60 4.13 1.46 -8.22
CA TYR A 60 5.49 0.95 -8.36
C TYR A 60 5.55 0.03 -9.58
N GLN A 61 6.41 0.34 -10.56
CA GLN A 61 6.53 -0.40 -11.82
C GLN A 61 5.17 -0.67 -12.51
N GLY A 62 4.28 0.33 -12.49
CA GLY A 62 2.95 0.25 -13.11
C GLY A 62 1.91 -0.54 -12.32
N ARG A 63 2.21 -1.01 -11.10
CA ARG A 63 1.23 -1.62 -10.20
C ARG A 63 0.79 -0.60 -9.15
N GLN A 64 -0.50 -0.55 -8.85
CA GLN A 64 -0.97 0.17 -7.68
C GLN A 64 -0.46 -0.52 -6.42
N VAL A 65 0.09 0.26 -5.49
CA VAL A 65 0.66 -0.25 -4.24
C VAL A 65 0.20 0.59 -3.05
N LEU A 66 0.38 0.05 -1.86
CA LEU A 66 0.36 0.81 -0.62
C LEU A 66 1.75 0.78 0.02
N LEU A 67 2.03 1.80 0.82
CA LEU A 67 3.28 1.95 1.56
C LEU A 67 3.01 1.79 3.06
N TYR A 68 3.86 1.07 3.77
CA TYR A 68 3.79 1.00 5.23
C TYR A 68 5.17 0.89 5.87
N ILE A 69 5.29 1.25 7.15
CA ILE A 69 6.55 1.11 7.90
C ILE A 69 6.48 -0.16 8.75
N LYS A 70 7.32 -1.13 8.42
CA LYS A 70 7.42 -2.42 9.12
C LYS A 70 7.87 -2.28 10.58
N ASP A 71 8.88 -1.45 10.83
CA ASP A 71 9.43 -1.26 12.17
C ASP A 71 8.54 -0.36 13.05
N HIS A 72 7.94 -0.94 14.08
CA HIS A 72 7.10 -0.31 15.10
C HIS A 72 7.87 0.07 16.38
N GLY A 73 9.17 -0.21 16.45
CA GLY A 73 10.02 0.12 17.59
C GLY A 73 9.47 -0.42 18.91
N ASN A 74 9.37 0.44 19.92
CA ASN A 74 8.89 0.11 21.27
C ASN A 74 7.36 -0.11 21.36
N LYS A 75 6.60 0.23 20.32
CA LYS A 75 5.14 0.07 20.26
C LYS A 75 4.68 -1.22 19.59
N ILE A 76 5.61 -2.14 19.35
CA ILE A 76 5.30 -3.42 18.70
C ILE A 76 4.23 -4.21 19.47
N LEU A 77 4.27 -4.22 20.80
CA LEU A 77 3.27 -4.93 21.60
C LEU A 77 1.87 -4.32 21.46
N ASP A 78 1.76 -2.99 21.43
CA ASP A 78 0.48 -2.31 21.27
C ASP A 78 -0.13 -2.63 19.90
N ALA A 79 0.69 -2.64 18.85
CA ALA A 79 0.27 -2.99 17.49
C ALA A 79 -0.10 -4.47 17.32
N LEU A 80 0.51 -5.36 18.11
CA LEU A 80 0.19 -6.79 18.10
C LEU A 80 -1.11 -7.10 18.86
N ASP A 81 -1.40 -6.35 19.92
CA ASP A 81 -2.64 -6.40 20.70
C ASP A 81 -3.82 -5.82 19.90
N ASP A 82 -3.62 -4.64 19.30
CA ASP A 82 -4.61 -3.94 18.50
C ASP A 82 -3.92 -3.22 17.32
N GLY A 83 -4.16 -3.72 16.11
CA GLY A 83 -3.56 -3.18 14.88
C GLY A 83 -3.83 -1.69 14.66
N SER A 84 -4.93 -1.16 15.20
CA SER A 84 -5.27 0.28 15.10
C SER A 84 -4.31 1.18 15.90
N LYS A 85 -3.62 0.63 16.91
CA LYS A 85 -2.57 1.31 17.69
C LYS A 85 -1.21 1.28 16.98
N GLY A 86 -1.10 0.52 15.89
CA GLY A 86 0.09 0.44 15.05
C GLY A 86 0.29 1.68 14.16
N LYS A 87 1.33 1.61 13.34
CA LYS A 87 1.56 2.61 12.28
C LYS A 87 0.55 2.39 11.17
N ARG A 88 0.07 3.49 10.60
CA ARG A 88 -0.85 3.48 9.46
C ARG A 88 -0.08 3.18 8.16
N PHE A 89 -0.81 2.71 7.15
CA PHE A 89 -0.34 2.60 5.78
C PHE A 89 -0.82 3.80 4.94
N HIS A 90 -0.20 3.97 3.78
CA HIS A 90 -0.45 5.07 2.85
C HIS A 90 -0.80 4.50 1.48
N VAL A 91 -1.95 4.90 0.94
CA VAL A 91 -2.42 4.50 -0.41
C VAL A 91 -2.16 5.61 -1.44
N ALA A 92 -1.94 6.83 -0.94
CA ALA A 92 -1.88 8.04 -1.74
C ALA A 92 -0.78 8.99 -1.23
N ASP A 93 -0.39 9.97 -2.04
CA ASP A 93 0.51 11.03 -1.58
C ASP A 93 -0.19 11.86 -0.50
N CYS A 94 0.42 11.92 0.67
CA CYS A 94 -0.18 12.56 1.82
C CYS A 94 0.84 13.40 2.58
N ARG A 95 0.33 14.34 3.41
CA ARG A 95 1.19 15.23 4.19
C ARG A 95 2.24 14.49 5.03
N THR A 96 1.89 13.31 5.55
CA THR A 96 2.83 12.49 6.33
C THR A 96 3.98 11.97 5.47
N LEU A 97 3.72 11.54 4.23
CA LEU A 97 4.79 11.13 3.32
C LEU A 97 5.71 12.31 2.98
N ASP A 98 5.14 13.48 2.69
CA ASP A 98 5.92 14.70 2.45
C ASP A 98 6.79 15.10 3.66
N GLU A 99 6.24 15.05 4.87
CA GLU A 99 7.01 15.29 6.09
C GLU A 99 8.15 14.28 6.29
N MET A 100 7.93 13.01 5.94
CA MET A 100 8.96 11.96 6.05
C MET A 100 10.07 12.13 5.00
N ARG A 101 9.73 12.55 3.77
CA ARG A 101 10.71 12.93 2.73
C ARG A 101 11.60 14.06 3.22
N ARG A 102 11.00 15.17 3.69
CA ARG A 102 11.74 16.35 4.17
C ARG A 102 12.67 16.05 5.35
N LYS A 103 12.33 15.05 6.17
CA LYS A 103 13.14 14.60 7.32
C LYS A 103 14.22 13.57 6.96
N GLY A 104 14.33 13.16 5.69
CA GLY A 104 15.25 12.10 5.25
C GLY A 104 14.93 10.73 5.87
N ARG A 105 13.65 10.41 6.05
CA ARG A 105 13.18 9.16 6.69
C ARG A 105 12.32 8.30 5.77
N SER A 106 12.38 8.56 4.48
CA SER A 106 11.60 7.88 3.44
C SER A 106 12.11 6.48 3.09
N GLU A 107 13.34 6.12 3.47
CA GLU A 107 13.93 4.79 3.20
C GLU A 107 13.32 3.64 4.03
N ARG A 108 12.31 3.91 4.85
CA ARG A 108 11.73 2.94 5.81
C ARG A 108 10.47 2.25 5.32
N TYR A 109 10.05 2.55 4.09
CA TYR A 109 8.77 2.07 3.56
C TYR A 109 8.92 0.74 2.86
N VAL A 110 7.97 -0.14 3.17
CA VAL A 110 7.70 -1.37 2.46
C VAL A 110 6.54 -1.09 1.50
N VAL A 111 6.69 -1.49 0.23
CA VAL A 111 5.60 -1.48 -0.74
C VAL A 111 4.98 -2.87 -0.86
N THR A 112 3.66 -2.91 -1.02
CA THR A 112 2.92 -4.15 -1.28
C THR A 112 1.62 -3.84 -2.01
N ASN A 113 1.08 -4.84 -2.71
CA ASN A 113 -0.28 -4.82 -3.25
C ASN A 113 -1.16 -5.92 -2.63
N ASP A 114 -0.72 -6.52 -1.52
CA ASP A 114 -1.50 -7.51 -0.80
C ASP A 114 -2.78 -6.89 -0.23
N LEU A 115 -3.91 -7.52 -0.55
CA LEU A 115 -5.25 -7.10 -0.14
C LEU A 115 -5.77 -7.91 1.06
N SER A 116 -4.96 -8.82 1.62
CA SER A 116 -5.34 -9.62 2.79
C SER A 116 -5.63 -8.78 4.05
N GLY A 117 -5.10 -7.56 4.11
CA GLY A 117 -5.14 -6.70 5.29
C GLY A 117 -4.14 -7.11 6.38
N ASN A 118 -3.28 -8.09 6.11
CA ASN A 118 -2.24 -8.54 7.03
C ASN A 118 -0.91 -7.85 6.74
N PHE A 119 -0.28 -7.31 7.78
CA PHE A 119 1.00 -6.61 7.64
C PHE A 119 2.10 -7.29 8.45
N SER A 120 3.23 -7.54 7.79
CA SER A 120 4.43 -8.01 8.47
C SER A 120 5.08 -6.84 9.22
N ILE A 121 5.14 -6.92 10.55
CA ILE A 121 5.67 -5.87 11.42
C ILE A 121 6.81 -6.37 12.31
N SER A 122 7.72 -5.47 12.70
CA SER A 122 8.84 -5.76 13.60
C SER A 122 9.00 -4.68 14.66
N GLY A 123 9.70 -4.98 15.74
CA GLY A 123 10.10 -3.99 16.73
C GLY A 123 10.83 -4.61 17.89
N GLN A 124 10.96 -3.87 18.98
CA GLN A 124 11.64 -4.32 20.19
C GLN A 124 10.77 -4.03 21.41
N ASP A 125 10.52 -5.03 22.23
CA ASP A 125 9.85 -4.79 23.50
C ASP A 125 10.78 -4.00 24.43
N TRP A 126 10.33 -2.85 24.91
CA TRP A 126 11.12 -1.99 25.79
C TRP A 126 11.35 -2.60 27.17
N LYS A 127 10.46 -3.50 27.63
CA LYS A 127 10.58 -4.16 28.95
C LYS A 127 11.61 -5.27 28.93
N THR A 128 11.60 -6.10 27.89
CA THR A 128 12.48 -7.27 27.79
C THR A 128 13.72 -7.04 26.92
N ARG A 129 13.78 -5.91 26.19
CA ARG A 129 14.76 -5.62 25.11
C ARG A 129 14.81 -6.70 24.03
N ARG A 130 13.81 -7.57 23.94
CA ARG A 130 13.77 -8.67 22.97
C ARG A 130 13.18 -8.18 21.65
N GLY A 131 13.83 -8.52 20.54
CA GLY A 131 13.31 -8.27 19.20
C GLY A 131 12.09 -9.15 18.92
N MET A 132 11.05 -8.54 18.35
CA MET A 132 9.81 -9.21 17.96
C MET A 132 9.56 -8.99 16.47
N LYS A 133 9.11 -10.04 15.78
CA LYS A 133 8.67 -10.01 14.39
C LYS A 133 7.38 -10.81 14.29
N ARG A 134 6.40 -10.30 13.55
CA ARG A 134 5.22 -11.05 13.14
C ARG A 134 5.09 -10.92 11.64
N SER A 135 5.03 -12.05 10.95
CA SER A 135 4.70 -12.10 9.52
C SER A 135 3.18 -12.16 9.38
N GLY A 136 2.62 -11.48 8.39
CA GLY A 136 1.25 -11.72 7.96
C GLY A 136 1.15 -13.15 7.40
N THR A 137 0.15 -13.92 7.85
CA THR A 137 -0.22 -15.24 7.31
C THR A 137 -1.66 -15.17 6.87
#